data_AF-A0A6P0Z0F5-F1
#
_entry.id   AF-A0A6P0Z0F5-F1
#
_cell.length_a   1.000
_cell.length_b   1.000
_cell.length_c   1.000
_cell.angle_alpha   90.00
_cell.angle_beta   90.00
_cell.angle_gamma   90.00
#
_symmetry.space_group_name_H-M   'P 1'
#
loop_
_entity.id
_entity.type
_entity.pdbx_description
1 polymer ?
#
loop_
_entity_poly.entity_id
_entity_poly.type
_entity_poly.pdbx_seq_one_letter_code
_entity_poly.pdbx_strand_id
1 'polypeptide(L)'
;ALEKAQGILHLGGKERVSRYKFGLLMTKVLDLSPDKVKTCRQQDVPMAAPRSPDTSLDSSQAFALGYQPLSLQEELEALRGKI
;
A
#
# COMPACT_ATOMS: atom_id res chain seq x y z
N ALA A 1 -1.22 17.20 14.77
CA ALA A 1 -2.29 17.50 13.80
C ALA A 1 -3.54 16.62 14.04
N LEU A 2 -3.37 15.29 14.18
CA LEU A 2 -4.46 14.35 14.50
C LEU A 2 -5.10 14.52 15.90
N GLU A 3 -4.42 15.16 16.84
CA GLU A 3 -4.94 15.40 18.21
C GLU A 3 -6.21 16.27 18.27
N LYS A 4 -6.56 16.95 17.16
CA LYS A 4 -7.77 17.78 17.05
C LYS A 4 -8.83 17.17 16.14
N ALA A 5 -8.59 15.98 15.59
CA ALA A 5 -9.54 15.32 14.71
C ALA A 5 -10.77 14.85 15.50
N GLN A 6 -11.97 15.09 14.95
CA GLN A 6 -13.23 14.53 15.46
C GLN A 6 -13.83 13.61 14.40
N GLY A 7 -14.40 12.49 14.84
CA GLY A 7 -15.05 11.50 13.96
C GLY A 7 -14.13 10.36 13.50
N ILE A 8 -14.52 9.72 12.38
CA ILE A 8 -13.81 8.57 11.81
C ILE A 8 -12.93 9.06 10.66
N LEU A 9 -11.64 8.74 10.73
CA LEU A 9 -10.67 9.03 9.68
C LEU A 9 -10.10 7.74 9.08
N HIS A 10 -9.86 7.75 7.79
CA HIS A 10 -8.99 6.78 7.14
C HIS A 10 -7.55 7.27 7.13
N LEU A 11 -6.61 6.39 7.48
CA LEU A 11 -5.17 6.67 7.53
C LEU A 11 -4.41 5.79 6.52
N GLY A 12 -4.88 5.78 5.27
CA GLY A 12 -4.20 5.07 4.17
C GLY A 12 -3.00 5.83 3.60
N GLY A 13 -2.19 5.14 2.79
CA GLY A 13 -1.12 5.76 2.01
C GLY A 13 -1.64 6.69 0.90
N LYS A 14 -0.73 7.40 0.25
CA LYS A 14 -1.07 8.34 -0.84
C LYS A 14 -1.53 7.62 -2.12
N GLU A 15 -1.07 6.39 -2.31
CA GLU A 15 -1.24 5.67 -3.56
C GLU A 15 -2.27 4.53 -3.48
N ARG A 16 -3.08 4.42 -4.53
CA ARG A 16 -3.91 3.26 -4.84
C ARG A 16 -3.16 2.34 -5.80
N VAL A 17 -2.83 1.13 -5.36
CA VAL A 17 -2.00 0.21 -6.13
C VAL A 17 -2.53 -1.22 -6.05
N SER A 18 -2.37 -2.00 -7.13
CA SER A 18 -2.66 -3.43 -7.09
C SER A 18 -1.51 -4.19 -6.42
N ARG A 19 -1.79 -5.38 -5.86
CA ARG A 19 -0.74 -6.25 -5.27
C ARG A 19 0.41 -6.54 -6.25
N TYR A 20 0.08 -6.74 -7.52
CA TYR A 20 1.08 -6.99 -8.56
C TYR A 20 2.01 -5.80 -8.76
N LYS A 21 1.45 -4.59 -8.93
CA LYS A 21 2.26 -3.36 -9.09
C LYS A 21 3.09 -3.06 -7.84
N PHE A 22 2.54 -3.30 -6.66
CA PHE A 22 3.28 -3.16 -5.40
C PHE A 22 4.45 -4.16 -5.34
N GLY A 23 4.23 -5.41 -5.71
CA GLY A 23 5.30 -6.42 -5.81
C GLY A 23 6.43 -6.00 -6.75
N LEU A 24 6.11 -5.46 -7.93
CA LEU A 24 7.12 -4.93 -8.86
C LEU A 24 7.88 -3.71 -8.30
N LEU A 25 7.20 -2.84 -7.54
CA LEU A 25 7.87 -1.73 -6.86
C LEU A 25 8.85 -2.27 -5.81
N MET A 26 8.45 -3.28 -5.03
CA MET A 26 9.35 -3.93 -4.08
C MET A 26 10.56 -4.56 -4.77
N THR A 27 10.39 -5.25 -5.89
CA THR A 27 11.54 -5.84 -6.59
C THR A 27 12.53 -4.78 -7.05
N LYS A 28 12.05 -3.61 -7.50
CA LYS A 28 12.89 -2.48 -7.86
C LYS A 28 13.63 -1.88 -6.65
N VAL A 29 12.93 -1.63 -5.55
CA VAL A 29 13.51 -0.94 -4.38
C VAL A 29 14.44 -1.84 -3.57
N LEU A 30 14.11 -3.13 -3.47
CA LEU A 30 14.86 -4.11 -2.68
C LEU A 30 15.91 -4.88 -3.50
N ASP A 31 16.12 -4.51 -4.77
CA ASP A 31 17.07 -5.16 -5.68
C ASP A 31 16.85 -6.69 -5.80
N LEU A 32 15.59 -7.08 -6.03
CA LEU A 32 15.18 -8.47 -6.22
C LEU A 32 14.84 -8.73 -7.68
N SER A 33 15.02 -9.97 -8.13
CA SER A 33 14.62 -10.38 -9.48
C SER A 33 13.08 -10.23 -9.68
N PRO A 34 12.62 -9.49 -10.72
CA PRO A 34 11.20 -9.33 -11.02
C PRO A 34 10.56 -10.60 -11.57
N ASP A 35 11.34 -11.54 -12.10
CA ASP A 35 10.85 -12.78 -12.73
C ASP A 35 10.11 -13.70 -11.74
N LYS A 36 10.33 -13.49 -10.44
CA LYS A 36 9.62 -14.20 -9.37
C LYS A 36 8.21 -13.66 -9.13
N VAL A 37 7.86 -12.49 -9.66
CA VAL A 37 6.52 -11.89 -9.51
C VAL A 37 5.66 -12.25 -10.71
N LYS A 38 4.80 -13.25 -10.53
CA LYS A 38 3.88 -13.72 -11.58
C LYS A 38 2.56 -12.94 -11.55
N THR A 39 2.05 -12.61 -12.73
CA THR A 39 0.70 -12.05 -12.88
C THR A 39 -0.34 -13.14 -12.66
N CYS A 40 -1.44 -12.79 -12.01
CA CYS A 40 -2.65 -13.61 -11.88
C CYS A 40 -3.85 -12.73 -11.54
N ARG A 41 -5.06 -13.29 -11.59
CA ARG A 41 -6.25 -12.63 -11.05
C ARG A 41 -6.50 -13.13 -9.64
N GLN A 42 -7.03 -12.25 -8.77
CA GLN A 42 -7.36 -12.61 -7.39
C GLN A 42 -8.34 -13.77 -7.28
N GLN A 43 -9.31 -13.85 -8.20
CA GLN A 43 -10.29 -14.93 -8.28
C GLN A 43 -9.66 -16.31 -8.58
N ASP A 44 -8.46 -16.33 -9.17
CA ASP A 44 -7.76 -17.57 -9.52
C ASP A 44 -6.92 -18.10 -8.34
N VAL A 45 -6.84 -17.34 -7.23
CA VAL A 45 -6.09 -17.71 -6.02
C VAL A 45 -7.05 -18.34 -5.00
N PRO A 46 -6.91 -19.64 -4.66
CA PRO A 46 -7.72 -20.27 -3.63
C PRO A 46 -7.47 -19.59 -2.27
N MET A 47 -8.51 -19.02 -1.69
CA MET A 47 -8.44 -18.33 -0.39
C MET A 47 -9.61 -18.75 0.49
N ALA A 48 -9.35 -18.93 1.80
CA ALA A 48 -10.36 -19.36 2.76
C ALA A 48 -11.53 -18.37 2.91
N ALA A 49 -11.30 -17.08 2.67
CA ALA A 49 -12.30 -16.03 2.74
C ALA A 49 -12.32 -15.21 1.44
N PRO A 50 -13.51 -14.75 1.00
CA PRO A 50 -13.63 -13.81 -0.12
C PRO A 50 -12.79 -12.56 0.15
N ARG A 51 -12.14 -12.05 -0.90
CA ARG A 51 -11.35 -10.83 -0.81
C ARG A 51 -11.93 -9.79 -1.73
N SER A 52 -12.13 -8.58 -1.22
CA SER A 52 -12.50 -7.45 -2.05
C SER A 52 -11.43 -7.24 -3.14
N PRO A 53 -11.83 -6.93 -4.38
CA PRO A 53 -10.91 -6.55 -5.45
C PRO A 53 -10.17 -5.25 -5.13
N ASP A 54 -10.75 -4.39 -4.29
CA ASP A 54 -10.16 -3.13 -3.86
C ASP A 54 -10.42 -2.87 -2.37
N THR A 55 -9.35 -2.52 -1.66
CA THR A 55 -9.37 -2.16 -0.24
C THR A 55 -8.68 -0.81 0.00
N SER A 56 -8.59 0.03 -1.03
CA SER A 56 -8.02 1.37 -0.93
C SER A 56 -8.92 2.25 -0.07
N LEU A 57 -8.30 3.07 0.77
CA LEU A 57 -9.01 4.00 1.63
C LEU A 57 -9.00 5.40 1.02
N ASP A 58 -10.13 6.10 1.07
CA ASP A 58 -10.15 7.55 0.86
C ASP A 58 -9.70 8.25 2.14
N SER A 59 -8.47 8.78 2.12
CA SER A 59 -7.86 9.47 3.27
C SER A 59 -7.83 10.99 3.11
N SER A 60 -8.66 11.53 2.19
CA SER A 60 -8.73 12.98 1.90
C SER A 60 -8.93 13.84 3.15
N GLN A 61 -9.80 13.42 4.08
CA GLN A 61 -10.03 14.11 5.35
C GLN A 61 -8.77 14.14 6.23
N ALA A 62 -8.05 13.03 6.33
CA ALA A 62 -6.82 12.97 7.11
C ALA A 62 -5.73 13.85 6.49
N PHE A 63 -5.58 13.83 5.16
CA PHE A 63 -4.62 14.66 4.44
C PHE A 63 -4.88 16.16 4.64
N ALA A 64 -6.16 16.58 4.62
CA ALA A 64 -6.56 17.96 4.92
C ALA A 64 -6.19 18.39 6.35
N LEU A 65 -6.11 17.45 7.29
CA LEU A 65 -5.68 17.68 8.66
C LEU A 65 -4.15 17.57 8.85
N GLY A 66 -3.38 17.44 7.76
CA GLY A 66 -1.92 17.36 7.80
C GLY A 66 -1.36 15.97 8.06
N TYR A 67 -2.15 14.91 7.96
CA TYR A 67 -1.61 13.55 7.86
C TYR A 67 -0.83 13.43 6.53
N GLN A 68 0.46 13.14 6.62
CA GLN A 68 1.35 13.16 5.46
C GLN A 68 2.26 11.93 5.47
N PRO A 69 1.72 10.73 5.17
CA PRO A 69 2.55 9.53 5.08
C PRO A 69 3.55 9.66 3.93
N LEU A 70 4.64 8.89 3.94
CA LEU A 70 5.55 8.86 2.79
C LEU A 70 4.88 8.17 1.60
N SER A 71 5.47 8.29 0.41
CA SER A 71 5.11 7.46 -0.74
C SER A 71 5.49 6.01 -0.49
N LEU A 72 4.86 5.08 -1.22
CA LEU A 72 5.21 3.66 -1.14
C LEU A 72 6.68 3.40 -1.44
N GLN A 73 7.28 4.15 -2.37
CA GLN A 73 8.70 4.02 -2.70
C GLN A 73 9.57 4.46 -1.51
N GLU A 74 9.31 5.64 -0.95
CA GLU A 74 10.04 6.17 0.21
C GLU A 74 9.92 5.25 1.44
N GLU A 75 8.72 4.72 1.73
CA GLU A 75 8.52 3.74 2.81
C GLU A 75 9.34 2.46 2.57
N LEU A 76 9.32 1.92 1.34
CA LEU A 76 10.09 0.72 1.01
C LEU A 76 11.60 0.97 1.07
N GLU A 77 12.07 2.15 0.66
CA GLU A 77 13.48 2.55 0.78
C GLU A 77 13.89 2.65 2.25
N ALA A 78 13.01 3.19 3.11
CA ALA A 78 13.25 3.30 4.55
C ALA A 78 13.30 1.96 5.28
N LEU A 79 12.80 0.87 4.67
CA LEU A 79 12.91 -0.50 5.18
C LEU A 79 14.25 -1.16 4.85
N ARG A 80 15.01 -0.66 3.87
CA ARG A 80 16.30 -1.28 3.50
C ARG A 80 17.24 -1.33 4.70
N GLY A 81 17.81 -2.52 4.95
CA GLY A 81 18.72 -2.77 6.06
C GLY A 81 18.05 -2.91 7.43
N LYS A 82 16.71 -2.86 7.50
CA LYS A 82 15.92 -3.15 8.71
C LYS A 82 15.16 -4.48 8.62
N ILE A 83 15.13 -5.07 7.43
CA ILE A 83 14.56 -6.38 7.10
C ILE A 83 15.55 -7.18 6.28
#